data_AF-A0A3N9NH21-F1
#
_entry.id   AF-A0A3N9NH21-F1
#
_cell.length_a   1.000
_cell.length_b   1.000
_cell.length_c   1.000
_cell.angle_alpha   90.00
_cell.angle_beta   90.00
_cell.angle_gamma   90.00
#
_symmetry.space_group_name_H-M   'P 1'
#
loop_
_entity.id
_entity.type
_entity.pdbx_description
1 polymer ?
#
loop_
_entity_poly.entity_id
_entity_poly.type
_entity_poly.pdbx_seq_one_letter_code
_entity_poly.pdbx_strand_id
1 'polypeptide(L)'
;MSHDKIYFFAASFALILCTTLYSRLPSLAGYSNYNDLTTSLQDLARHYPEVVKIESLGKTLQSRDLWLVQLGVRSSAEKPAILLVGGVEADDVTSTELCLRFIKTSAQSYGRVDSITVILDRVIFYVLPRVNPDATEQLWAPVVYDRLLNARPMDLDFDGEVSEDGYDDLNGDGLITNMRIADPAGEWLIDSLHPRLMRKADPTRNELGAYRVVTEGLDNDFDGRWNEDPAGGVDVNQNFSFNYQPFAPGSGPHPVSESETRAVADFLFARENIAAVFSFSLNENLLHPWENHKGKVEPHKPVTAVLPQDAAYYRFISNQFKKIIGSADGLEPKRGSGNFSEWAYYHYGRWSFSAPAWWPPSMHSIDDSIKQVVTDDPLRQERQLLQWTMASRPAAFVEWTEIRHPDFPEQKVEIGGFAPGMTKNPPVDSLTILAEKYGAFFYQLANLLPRINLYLKVESLGQQVFRISATIKNCGSLPTTSELGQQSQWVRKLKTELILDHDQKMISGTRFSLLSAIAGGSAQAHSWLVQGKIGSEITVRVGSPPVGFVTEKVILK
;
A
#
# COMPACT_ATOMS: atom_id res chain seq x y z
N MET A 1 -78.03 -20.85 -47.70
CA MET A 1 -77.79 -21.68 -46.52
C MET A 1 -76.30 -21.99 -46.46
N SER A 2 -75.71 -21.67 -45.32
CA SER A 2 -74.45 -22.15 -44.73
C SER A 2 -73.15 -22.10 -45.54
N HIS A 3 -72.28 -21.22 -45.04
CA HIS A 3 -70.83 -21.43 -44.95
C HIS A 3 -70.49 -22.85 -44.42
N ASP A 4 -69.36 -23.42 -44.83
CA ASP A 4 -68.22 -23.50 -43.90
C ASP A 4 -66.90 -23.88 -44.57
N LYS A 5 -65.86 -23.18 -44.08
CA LYS A 5 -64.47 -23.20 -44.52
C LYS A 5 -63.74 -24.36 -43.82
N ILE A 6 -62.97 -25.13 -44.59
CA ILE A 6 -62.00 -26.09 -44.06
C ILE A 6 -60.73 -25.30 -43.71
N TYR A 7 -60.45 -25.15 -42.42
CA TYR A 7 -59.20 -24.57 -41.92
C TYR A 7 -58.14 -25.66 -41.75
N PHE A 8 -57.01 -25.49 -42.44
CA PHE A 8 -55.75 -26.18 -42.17
C PHE A 8 -55.20 -25.69 -40.82
N PHE A 9 -55.03 -26.59 -39.86
CA PHE A 9 -54.29 -26.33 -38.63
C PHE A 9 -52.80 -26.59 -38.89
N ALA A 10 -52.03 -25.52 -39.11
CA ALA A 10 -50.57 -25.56 -39.05
C ALA A 10 -50.14 -25.33 -37.60
N ALA A 11 -49.67 -26.38 -36.93
CA ALA A 11 -49.04 -26.28 -35.62
C ALA A 11 -47.69 -25.57 -35.77
N SER A 12 -47.64 -24.29 -35.38
CA SER A 12 -46.39 -23.54 -35.28
C SER A 12 -45.72 -23.87 -33.94
N PHE A 13 -44.66 -24.69 -33.98
CA PHE A 13 -43.74 -24.86 -32.87
C PHE A 13 -42.93 -23.56 -32.72
N ALA A 14 -43.31 -22.72 -31.76
CA ALA A 14 -42.50 -21.58 -31.36
C ALA A 14 -41.30 -22.11 -30.56
N LEU A 15 -40.16 -22.23 -31.22
CA LEU A 15 -38.87 -22.46 -30.56
C LEU A 15 -38.55 -21.18 -29.76
N ILE A 16 -38.85 -21.18 -28.47
CA ILE A 16 -38.36 -20.15 -27.56
C ILE A 16 -36.86 -20.37 -27.45
N LEU A 17 -36.07 -19.68 -28.28
CA LEU A 17 -34.66 -19.48 -28.05
C LEU A 17 -34.54 -18.70 -26.73
N CYS A 18 -34.34 -19.45 -25.65
CA CYS A 18 -33.84 -18.89 -24.40
C CYS A 18 -32.40 -18.45 -24.71
N THR A 19 -32.23 -17.22 -25.17
CA THR A 19 -30.92 -16.58 -25.20
C THR A 19 -30.54 -16.36 -23.74
N THR A 20 -29.88 -17.35 -23.14
CA THR A 20 -29.06 -17.10 -21.96
C THR A 20 -28.08 -16.02 -22.37
N LEU A 21 -28.33 -14.79 -21.91
CA LEU A 21 -27.29 -13.79 -21.83
C LEU A 21 -26.15 -14.47 -21.09
N TYR A 22 -25.09 -14.87 -21.79
CA TYR A 22 -23.83 -15.17 -21.15
C TYR A 22 -23.46 -13.88 -20.41
N SER A 23 -23.68 -13.88 -19.09
CA SER A 23 -23.14 -12.91 -18.18
C SER A 23 -21.67 -12.81 -18.55
N ARG A 24 -21.23 -11.66 -19.09
CA ARG A 24 -19.79 -11.46 -19.27
C ARG A 24 -19.18 -11.64 -17.89
N LEU A 25 -18.23 -12.58 -17.78
CA LEU A 25 -17.52 -12.79 -16.54
C LEU A 25 -16.98 -11.44 -16.04
N PRO A 26 -17.10 -11.15 -14.72
CA PRO A 26 -16.44 -10.01 -14.13
C PRO A 26 -14.95 -10.10 -14.47
N SER A 27 -14.50 -9.21 -15.35
CA SER A 27 -13.12 -9.15 -15.79
C SER A 27 -12.47 -7.90 -15.24
N LEU A 28 -11.19 -8.00 -14.91
CA LEU A 28 -10.33 -6.85 -14.66
C LEU A 28 -9.96 -6.16 -15.99
N ALA A 29 -10.92 -6.03 -16.89
CA ALA A 29 -10.73 -5.41 -18.19
C ALA A 29 -10.19 -3.98 -18.02
N GLY A 30 -9.01 -3.73 -18.58
CA GLY A 30 -8.30 -2.45 -18.51
C GLY A 30 -7.35 -2.29 -17.32
N TYR A 31 -7.21 -3.29 -16.46
CA TYR A 31 -6.06 -3.43 -15.56
C TYR A 31 -4.90 -4.14 -16.27
N SER A 32 -3.67 -3.78 -15.90
CA SER A 32 -2.46 -4.35 -16.48
C SER A 32 -2.08 -5.66 -15.81
N ASN A 33 -1.88 -6.72 -16.59
CA ASN A 33 -1.12 -7.88 -16.13
C ASN A 33 0.38 -7.53 -16.04
N TYR A 34 1.23 -8.49 -15.67
CA TYR A 34 2.66 -8.28 -15.52
C TYR A 34 3.35 -7.82 -16.80
N ASN A 35 2.96 -8.37 -17.96
CA ASN A 35 3.55 -8.01 -19.25
C ASN A 35 3.15 -6.59 -19.68
N ASP A 36 1.88 -6.23 -19.48
CA ASP A 36 1.35 -4.90 -19.77
C ASP A 36 2.03 -3.83 -18.89
N LEU A 37 2.19 -4.12 -17.58
CA LEU A 37 2.94 -3.27 -16.65
C LEU A 37 4.39 -3.11 -17.10
N THR A 38 5.08 -4.23 -17.36
CA THR A 38 6.49 -4.23 -17.77
C THR A 38 6.71 -3.41 -19.04
N THR A 39 5.87 -3.63 -20.05
CA THR A 39 5.92 -2.89 -21.32
C THR A 39 5.70 -1.40 -21.08
N SER A 40 4.70 -1.04 -20.28
CA SER A 40 4.40 0.36 -19.96
C SER A 40 5.56 1.06 -19.24
N LEU A 41 6.20 0.39 -18.28
CA LEU A 41 7.35 0.92 -17.55
C LEU A 41 8.57 1.11 -18.47
N GLN A 42 8.85 0.14 -19.33
CA GLN A 42 9.92 0.23 -20.32
C GLN A 42 9.67 1.36 -21.32
N ASP A 43 8.43 1.53 -21.77
CA ASP A 43 8.03 2.62 -22.66
C ASP A 43 8.22 3.98 -21.98
N LEU A 44 7.79 4.13 -20.73
CA LEU A 44 7.99 5.37 -19.97
C LEU A 44 9.47 5.71 -19.80
N ALA A 45 10.32 4.73 -19.47
CA ALA A 45 11.76 4.93 -19.36
C ALA A 45 12.42 5.32 -20.69
N ARG A 46 11.94 4.79 -21.82
CA ARG A 46 12.42 5.15 -23.16
C ARG A 46 12.00 6.55 -23.59
N HIS A 47 10.78 6.96 -23.27
CA HIS A 47 10.22 8.25 -23.71
C HIS A 47 10.61 9.42 -22.81
N TYR A 48 10.88 9.17 -21.52
CA TYR A 48 11.22 10.21 -20.53
C TYR A 48 12.51 9.87 -19.75
N PRO A 49 13.65 9.59 -20.43
CA PRO A 49 14.88 9.12 -19.78
C PRO A 49 15.51 10.16 -18.82
N GLU A 50 15.15 11.44 -18.94
CA GLU A 50 15.60 12.53 -18.09
C GLU A 50 15.04 12.45 -16.66
N VAL A 51 13.86 11.85 -16.50
CA VAL A 51 13.16 11.75 -15.21
C VAL A 51 12.74 10.33 -14.84
N VAL A 52 12.74 9.35 -15.75
CA VAL A 52 12.36 7.96 -15.48
C VAL A 52 13.54 7.03 -15.72
N LYS A 53 13.95 6.30 -14.68
CA LYS A 53 14.77 5.09 -14.82
C LYS A 53 14.04 3.92 -14.19
N ILE A 54 14.16 2.75 -14.81
CA ILE A 54 13.74 1.49 -14.22
C ILE A 54 14.94 0.59 -13.92
N GLU A 55 14.83 -0.22 -12.87
CA GLU A 55 15.73 -1.33 -12.57
C GLU A 55 14.93 -2.47 -11.93
N SER A 56 15.48 -3.68 -11.95
CA SER A 56 14.92 -4.83 -11.23
C SER A 56 15.64 -4.94 -9.88
N LEU A 57 14.89 -5.03 -8.78
CA LEU A 57 15.45 -5.26 -7.44
C LEU A 57 15.83 -6.72 -7.20
N GLY A 58 15.31 -7.61 -8.02
CA GLY A 58 15.43 -9.05 -7.85
C GLY A 58 14.38 -9.76 -8.69
N LYS A 59 14.41 -11.08 -8.66
CA LYS A 59 13.43 -11.93 -9.32
C LYS A 59 12.63 -12.71 -8.29
N THR A 60 11.35 -12.90 -8.57
CA THR A 60 10.49 -13.81 -7.83
C THR A 60 10.81 -15.27 -8.12
N LEU A 61 10.15 -16.20 -7.42
CA LEU A 61 10.30 -17.64 -7.65
C LEU A 61 9.88 -18.06 -9.07
N GLN A 62 8.87 -17.40 -9.66
CA GLN A 62 8.49 -17.62 -11.06
C GLN A 62 9.28 -16.72 -12.05
N SER A 63 10.45 -16.21 -11.63
CA SER A 63 11.40 -15.45 -12.46
C SER A 63 10.91 -14.10 -13.00
N ARG A 64 9.85 -13.52 -12.40
CA ARG A 64 9.40 -12.17 -12.72
C ARG A 64 10.28 -11.12 -12.04
N ASP A 65 10.64 -10.07 -12.78
CA ASP A 65 11.37 -8.93 -12.23
C ASP A 65 10.50 -8.11 -11.26
N LEU A 66 11.09 -7.78 -10.11
CA LEU A 66 10.57 -6.80 -9.16
C LEU A 66 10.98 -5.40 -9.61
N TRP A 67 10.13 -4.79 -10.44
CA TRP A 67 10.42 -3.48 -11.02
C TRP A 67 10.45 -2.37 -9.97
N LEU A 68 11.53 -1.60 -9.99
CA LEU A 68 11.65 -0.31 -9.31
C LEU A 68 11.75 0.79 -10.35
N VAL A 69 10.97 1.85 -10.16
CA VAL A 69 11.10 3.09 -10.91
C VAL A 69 11.74 4.16 -10.03
N GLN A 70 12.81 4.78 -10.52
CA GLN A 70 13.31 6.05 -10.03
C GLN A 70 12.69 7.17 -10.88
N LEU A 71 11.81 7.95 -10.29
CA LEU A 71 11.16 9.11 -10.89
C LEU A 71 11.72 10.42 -10.30
N GLY A 72 12.28 11.28 -11.13
CA GLY A 72 12.87 12.56 -10.77
C GLY A 72 14.26 12.77 -11.40
N VAL A 73 14.67 14.02 -11.51
CA VAL A 73 15.91 14.37 -12.24
C VAL A 73 17.12 13.86 -11.49
N ARG A 74 18.03 13.21 -12.20
CA ARG A 74 19.32 12.78 -11.65
C ARG A 74 20.26 13.97 -11.52
N SER A 75 20.86 14.15 -10.36
CA SER A 75 21.97 15.10 -10.19
C SER A 75 23.06 14.48 -9.31
N SER A 76 24.23 15.11 -9.30
CA SER A 76 25.33 14.77 -8.39
C SER A 76 25.03 15.13 -6.94
N ALA A 77 24.02 15.97 -6.69
CA ALA A 77 23.58 16.31 -5.34
C ALA A 77 22.67 15.19 -4.81
N GLU A 78 22.93 14.74 -3.57
CA GLU A 78 22.03 13.83 -2.88
C GLU A 78 20.68 14.52 -2.62
N LYS A 79 19.63 14.00 -3.26
CA LYS A 79 18.26 14.47 -3.13
C LYS A 79 17.50 13.61 -2.12
N PRO A 80 16.64 14.21 -1.28
CA PRO A 80 15.72 13.43 -0.47
C PRO A 80 14.76 12.64 -1.37
N ALA A 81 14.29 11.49 -0.88
CA ALA A 81 13.41 10.61 -1.63
C ALA A 81 12.15 10.20 -0.86
N ILE A 82 11.11 9.86 -1.60
CA ILE A 82 9.91 9.19 -1.11
C ILE A 82 9.81 7.84 -1.80
N LEU A 83 9.56 6.78 -1.05
CA LEU A 83 9.20 5.49 -1.60
C LEU A 83 7.69 5.35 -1.68
N LEU A 84 7.16 4.94 -2.84
CA LEU A 84 5.77 4.59 -3.05
C LEU A 84 5.70 3.09 -3.39
N VAL A 85 4.83 2.33 -2.72
CA VAL A 85 4.74 0.88 -2.87
C VAL A 85 3.29 0.46 -3.14
N GLY A 86 3.08 -0.24 -4.24
CA GLY A 86 1.83 -0.90 -4.61
C GLY A 86 2.02 -2.42 -4.79
N GLY A 87 0.92 -3.16 -4.82
CA GLY A 87 0.89 -4.62 -4.97
C GLY A 87 1.63 -5.34 -3.85
N VAL A 88 1.56 -4.81 -2.63
CA VAL A 88 2.00 -5.49 -1.41
C VAL A 88 1.03 -6.61 -1.08
N GLU A 89 -0.27 -6.31 -1.17
CA GLU A 89 -1.36 -7.29 -1.26
C GLU A 89 -1.57 -7.60 -2.75
N ALA A 90 -1.49 -8.87 -3.13
CA ALA A 90 -1.44 -9.27 -4.54
C ALA A 90 -2.77 -9.10 -5.29
N ASP A 91 -3.89 -9.12 -4.56
CA ASP A 91 -5.23 -8.90 -5.07
C ASP A 91 -5.60 -7.40 -5.22
N ASP A 92 -4.77 -6.47 -4.72
CA ASP A 92 -4.93 -5.03 -4.91
C ASP A 92 -4.19 -4.54 -6.17
N VAL A 93 -4.72 -4.88 -7.34
CA VAL A 93 -4.18 -4.44 -8.65
C VAL A 93 -4.36 -2.92 -8.85
N THR A 94 -5.35 -2.33 -8.18
CA THR A 94 -5.61 -0.89 -8.19
C THR A 94 -4.39 -0.11 -7.73
N SER A 95 -3.74 -0.53 -6.64
CA SER A 95 -2.50 0.07 -6.18
C SER A 95 -1.40 0.11 -7.27
N THR A 96 -1.25 -0.97 -8.05
CA THR A 96 -0.32 -1.03 -9.19
C THR A 96 -0.66 -0.01 -10.25
N GLU A 97 -1.93 0.09 -10.64
CA GLU A 97 -2.40 1.06 -11.64
C GLU A 97 -2.21 2.50 -11.18
N LEU A 98 -2.47 2.80 -9.90
CA LEU A 98 -2.26 4.13 -9.34
C LEU A 98 -0.78 4.53 -9.36
N CYS A 99 0.12 3.59 -9.02
CA CYS A 99 1.56 3.80 -9.17
C CYS A 99 1.96 4.09 -10.63
N LEU A 100 1.49 3.27 -11.58
CA LEU A 100 1.79 3.43 -13.00
C LEU A 100 1.28 4.77 -13.55
N ARG A 101 0.05 5.15 -13.19
CA ARG A 101 -0.57 6.42 -13.60
C ARG A 101 0.15 7.62 -12.98
N PHE A 102 0.59 7.53 -11.73
CA PHE A 102 1.43 8.55 -11.11
C PHE A 102 2.73 8.75 -11.89
N ILE A 103 3.49 7.67 -12.16
CA ILE A 103 4.73 7.72 -12.93
C ILE A 103 4.50 8.39 -14.29
N LYS A 104 3.51 7.91 -15.04
CA LYS A 104 3.15 8.44 -16.36
C LYS A 104 2.82 9.93 -16.31
N THR A 105 1.95 10.33 -15.38
CA THR A 105 1.47 11.72 -15.27
C THR A 105 2.60 12.66 -14.85
N SER A 106 3.43 12.25 -13.90
CA SER A 106 4.59 13.02 -13.46
C SER A 106 5.60 13.21 -14.60
N ALA A 107 5.94 12.14 -15.32
CA ALA A 107 6.88 12.20 -16.44
C ALA A 107 6.35 13.09 -17.57
N GLN A 108 5.08 12.94 -17.94
CA GLN A 108 4.44 13.75 -18.98
C GLN A 108 4.31 15.24 -18.62
N SER A 109 4.27 15.55 -17.33
CA SER A 109 4.10 16.90 -16.80
C SER A 109 5.43 17.62 -16.54
N TYR A 110 6.54 16.89 -16.50
CA TYR A 110 7.88 17.48 -16.33
C TYR A 110 8.21 18.44 -17.49
N GLY A 111 8.65 19.66 -17.15
CA GLY A 111 8.89 20.74 -18.12
C GLY A 111 7.63 21.42 -18.67
N ARG A 112 6.43 21.00 -18.23
CA ARG A 112 5.14 21.59 -18.66
C ARG A 112 4.32 22.18 -17.50
N VAL A 113 4.42 21.56 -16.33
CA VAL A 113 3.75 22.01 -15.11
C VAL A 113 4.82 22.40 -14.09
N ASP A 114 4.92 23.70 -13.78
CA ASP A 114 5.98 24.24 -12.92
C ASP A 114 6.02 23.59 -11.54
N SER A 115 4.85 23.39 -10.92
CA SER A 115 4.76 22.79 -9.58
C SER A 115 5.30 21.35 -9.54
N ILE A 116 5.04 20.55 -10.59
CA ILE A 116 5.55 19.18 -10.70
C ILE A 116 7.03 19.19 -11.05
N THR A 117 7.45 20.08 -11.96
CA THR A 117 8.86 20.23 -12.38
C THR A 117 9.76 20.56 -11.19
N VAL A 118 9.38 21.56 -10.38
CA VAL A 118 10.10 21.94 -9.15
C VAL A 118 10.20 20.79 -8.15
N ILE A 119 9.15 19.96 -8.04
CA ILE A 119 9.18 18.79 -7.16
C ILE A 119 10.15 17.73 -7.70
N LEU A 120 10.07 17.37 -8.98
CA LEU A 120 10.93 16.35 -9.60
C LEU A 120 12.41 16.79 -9.70
N ASP A 121 12.66 18.10 -9.73
CA ASP A 121 14.01 18.65 -9.64
C ASP A 121 14.57 18.53 -8.21
N ARG A 122 13.73 18.50 -7.18
CA ARG A 122 14.15 18.50 -5.77
C ARG A 122 14.11 17.13 -5.11
N VAL A 123 13.12 16.30 -5.45
CA VAL A 123 12.77 15.05 -4.75
C VAL A 123 12.79 13.90 -5.74
N ILE A 124 13.29 12.75 -5.31
CA ILE A 124 13.18 11.49 -6.05
C ILE A 124 12.00 10.69 -5.51
N PHE A 125 11.12 10.21 -6.38
CA PHE A 125 10.16 9.17 -6.04
C PHE A 125 10.72 7.83 -6.48
N TYR A 126 10.99 6.96 -5.53
CA TYR A 126 11.17 5.53 -5.80
C TYR A 126 9.79 4.89 -5.81
N VAL A 127 9.43 4.17 -6.87
CA VAL A 127 8.10 3.57 -7.02
C VAL A 127 8.25 2.08 -7.29
N LEU A 128 7.70 1.26 -6.40
CA LEU A 128 7.56 -0.19 -6.55
C LEU A 128 6.10 -0.47 -6.88
N PRO A 129 5.70 -0.56 -8.16
CA PRO A 129 4.30 -0.65 -8.54
C PRO A 129 3.66 -2.00 -8.18
N ARG A 130 4.44 -3.09 -8.08
CA ARG A 130 3.95 -4.42 -7.73
C ARG A 130 5.03 -5.24 -7.03
N VAL A 131 4.83 -5.55 -5.74
CA VAL A 131 5.80 -6.30 -4.94
C VAL A 131 5.58 -7.81 -5.03
N ASN A 132 4.32 -8.27 -5.18
CA ASN A 132 3.99 -9.69 -5.30
C ASN A 132 3.44 -10.03 -6.71
N PRO A 133 4.26 -9.93 -7.78
CA PRO A 133 3.76 -10.12 -9.14
C PRO A 133 3.32 -11.57 -9.42
N ASP A 134 3.91 -12.57 -8.77
CA ASP A 134 3.55 -13.97 -9.03
C ASP A 134 2.12 -14.28 -8.61
N ALA A 135 1.72 -13.83 -7.42
CA ALA A 135 0.36 -14.01 -6.92
C ALA A 135 -0.67 -13.17 -7.70
N THR A 136 -0.33 -11.94 -8.07
CA THR A 136 -1.24 -11.05 -8.80
C THR A 136 -1.67 -11.62 -10.16
N GLU A 137 -0.80 -12.38 -10.84
CA GLU A 137 -1.15 -12.97 -12.15
C GLU A 137 -2.25 -14.04 -12.06
N GLN A 138 -2.57 -14.54 -10.86
CA GLN A 138 -3.72 -15.44 -10.65
C GLN A 138 -5.05 -14.79 -11.11
N LEU A 139 -5.14 -13.47 -11.08
CA LEU A 139 -6.33 -12.73 -11.50
C LEU A 139 -6.54 -12.70 -13.03
N TRP A 140 -5.60 -13.23 -13.81
CA TRP A 140 -5.71 -13.44 -15.26
C TRP A 140 -5.61 -14.92 -15.67
N ALA A 141 -5.59 -15.84 -14.71
CA ALA A 141 -5.61 -17.27 -14.99
C ALA A 141 -6.98 -17.71 -15.55
N PRO A 142 -7.06 -18.90 -16.20
CA PRO A 142 -8.33 -19.43 -16.69
C PRO A 142 -9.39 -19.62 -15.59
N VAL A 143 -8.95 -20.00 -14.39
CA VAL A 143 -9.75 -20.05 -13.17
C VAL A 143 -9.24 -18.97 -12.23
N VAL A 144 -10.09 -18.00 -11.92
CA VAL A 144 -9.74 -16.79 -11.17
C VAL A 144 -10.08 -17.01 -9.69
N TYR A 145 -9.13 -16.72 -8.80
CA TYR A 145 -9.35 -16.72 -7.35
C TYR A 145 -8.50 -15.64 -6.67
N ASP A 146 -8.92 -15.20 -5.47
CA ASP A 146 -8.16 -14.22 -4.69
C ASP A 146 -6.94 -14.89 -4.09
N ARG A 147 -5.75 -14.37 -4.39
CA ARG A 147 -4.48 -14.90 -3.92
C ARG A 147 -3.66 -13.79 -3.28
N LEU A 148 -3.31 -13.97 -2.00
CA LEU A 148 -2.39 -13.08 -1.27
C LEU A 148 -0.97 -13.66 -1.16
N LEU A 149 -0.86 -14.98 -1.12
CA LEU A 149 0.39 -15.70 -0.90
C LEU A 149 1.21 -15.77 -2.18
N ASN A 150 2.53 -15.55 -2.08
CA ASN A 150 3.45 -15.69 -3.22
C ASN A 150 3.55 -17.13 -3.74
N ALA A 151 4.46 -17.40 -4.67
CA ALA A 151 4.59 -18.71 -5.32
C ALA A 151 5.42 -19.74 -4.55
N ARG A 152 5.69 -19.54 -3.25
CA ARG A 152 6.49 -20.46 -2.46
C ARG A 152 5.72 -21.77 -2.20
N PRO A 153 6.26 -22.95 -2.53
CA PRO A 153 5.66 -24.21 -2.10
C PRO A 153 5.66 -24.31 -0.58
N MET A 154 4.50 -24.62 0.01
CA MET A 154 4.29 -24.81 1.44
C MET A 154 3.38 -26.01 1.62
N ASP A 155 3.73 -26.86 2.58
CA ASP A 155 2.92 -27.95 3.12
C ASP A 155 2.16 -27.33 4.31
N LEU A 156 0.87 -27.04 4.14
CA LEU A 156 0.08 -26.24 5.08
C LEU A 156 -0.53 -27.06 6.22
N ASP A 157 -0.74 -28.36 6.02
CA ASP A 157 -1.38 -29.29 6.94
C ASP A 157 -0.40 -30.34 7.54
N PHE A 158 0.85 -30.33 7.07
CA PHE A 158 1.99 -31.11 7.55
C PHE A 158 1.94 -32.60 7.24
N ASP A 159 1.30 -32.97 6.12
CA ASP A 159 1.17 -34.35 5.69
C ASP A 159 2.35 -34.84 4.81
N GLY A 160 3.18 -33.89 4.36
CA GLY A 160 4.40 -34.13 3.57
C GLY A 160 4.26 -33.86 2.08
N GLU A 161 3.08 -33.51 1.60
CA GLU A 161 2.81 -33.12 0.21
C GLU A 161 2.54 -31.60 0.12
N VAL A 162 2.36 -31.08 -1.11
CA VAL A 162 2.12 -29.65 -1.33
C VAL A 162 1.10 -29.41 -2.43
N SER A 163 0.22 -28.43 -2.20
CA SER A 163 -0.80 -27.98 -3.14
C SER A 163 -1.74 -29.10 -3.61
N GLU A 164 -2.11 -30.02 -2.70
CA GLU A 164 -2.92 -31.19 -3.05
C GLU A 164 -4.43 -30.89 -3.09
N ASP A 165 -4.88 -29.93 -2.29
CA ASP A 165 -6.30 -29.58 -2.13
C ASP A 165 -6.57 -28.12 -2.53
N GLY A 166 -6.47 -27.89 -3.85
CA GLY A 166 -6.74 -26.60 -4.48
C GLY A 166 -8.20 -26.38 -4.83
N TYR A 167 -8.51 -25.17 -5.28
CA TYR A 167 -9.88 -24.79 -5.63
C TYR A 167 -10.40 -25.49 -6.89
N ASP A 168 -11.63 -25.99 -6.81
CA ASP A 168 -12.37 -26.54 -7.95
C ASP A 168 -13.50 -25.59 -8.37
N ASP A 169 -13.51 -25.23 -9.65
CA ASP A 169 -14.62 -24.48 -10.26
C ASP A 169 -15.80 -25.44 -10.51
N LEU A 170 -16.68 -25.56 -9.52
CA LEU A 170 -17.77 -26.53 -9.50
C LEU A 170 -18.93 -26.12 -10.39
N ASN A 171 -19.11 -24.82 -10.62
CA ASN A 171 -20.19 -24.29 -11.45
C ASN A 171 -19.75 -24.02 -12.91
N GLY A 172 -18.45 -24.09 -13.20
CA GLY A 172 -17.87 -23.94 -14.54
C GLY A 172 -17.88 -22.51 -15.06
N ASP A 173 -17.96 -21.51 -14.18
CA ASP A 173 -17.98 -20.09 -14.55
C ASP A 173 -16.57 -19.46 -14.60
N GLY A 174 -15.52 -20.21 -14.27
CA GLY A 174 -14.14 -19.77 -14.28
C GLY A 174 -13.77 -18.87 -13.09
N LEU A 175 -14.62 -18.76 -12.08
CA LEU A 175 -14.38 -18.00 -10.85
C LEU A 175 -14.52 -18.92 -9.65
N ILE A 176 -13.60 -18.81 -8.71
CA ILE A 176 -13.75 -19.45 -7.40
C ILE A 176 -14.42 -18.46 -6.47
N THR A 177 -15.65 -18.76 -6.07
CA THR A 177 -16.38 -17.96 -5.10
C THR A 177 -16.48 -18.69 -3.76
N ASN A 178 -17.55 -18.45 -2.99
CA ASN A 178 -17.80 -19.19 -1.77
C ASN A 178 -18.93 -20.19 -2.00
N MET A 179 -18.91 -21.28 -1.26
CA MET A 179 -20.06 -22.13 -1.07
C MET A 179 -20.64 -21.97 0.33
N ARG A 180 -21.96 -21.95 0.42
CA ARG A 180 -22.70 -22.04 1.69
C ARG A 180 -23.45 -23.37 1.73
N ILE A 181 -23.15 -24.16 2.76
CA ILE A 181 -23.63 -25.52 2.94
C ILE A 181 -24.60 -25.52 4.12
N ALA A 182 -25.84 -25.97 3.92
CA ALA A 182 -26.81 -26.09 4.99
C ALA A 182 -26.36 -27.16 5.99
N ASP A 183 -26.05 -26.74 7.21
CA ASP A 183 -25.59 -27.61 8.29
C ASP A 183 -26.12 -27.10 9.64
N PRO A 184 -26.92 -27.91 10.38
CA PRO A 184 -27.35 -27.58 11.73
C PRO A 184 -26.22 -27.31 12.73
N ALA A 185 -25.00 -27.79 12.47
CA ALA A 185 -23.80 -27.52 13.27
C ALA A 185 -22.97 -26.33 12.75
N GLY A 186 -23.41 -25.67 11.67
CA GLY A 186 -22.71 -24.54 11.07
C GLY A 186 -22.71 -23.29 11.97
N GLU A 187 -21.71 -22.43 11.78
CA GLU A 187 -21.56 -21.18 12.55
C GLU A 187 -22.23 -19.96 11.90
N TRP A 188 -22.67 -20.09 10.65
CA TRP A 188 -23.12 -18.98 9.83
C TRP A 188 -24.64 -18.94 9.65
N LEU A 189 -25.15 -17.73 9.47
CA LEU A 189 -26.52 -17.41 9.14
C LEU A 189 -26.55 -16.55 7.88
N ILE A 190 -27.60 -16.71 7.08
CA ILE A 190 -27.94 -15.76 6.03
C ILE A 190 -28.29 -14.43 6.71
N ASP A 191 -27.70 -13.34 6.22
CA ASP A 191 -28.01 -12.02 6.75
C ASP A 191 -29.46 -11.63 6.47
N SER A 192 -30.18 -11.20 7.51
CA SER A 192 -31.61 -10.90 7.41
C SER A 192 -31.92 -9.63 6.64
N LEU A 193 -30.96 -8.69 6.57
CA LEU A 193 -31.12 -7.44 5.83
C LEU A 193 -30.73 -7.62 4.35
N HIS A 194 -29.68 -8.39 4.08
CA HIS A 194 -29.23 -8.70 2.73
C HIS A 194 -28.94 -10.19 2.57
N PRO A 195 -29.88 -11.01 2.06
CA PRO A 195 -29.72 -12.47 1.94
C PRO A 195 -28.56 -12.98 1.06
N ARG A 196 -27.87 -12.07 0.38
CA ARG A 196 -26.63 -12.30 -0.35
C ARG A 196 -25.40 -12.39 0.56
N LEU A 197 -25.45 -11.82 1.76
CA LEU A 197 -24.38 -11.84 2.74
C LEU A 197 -24.60 -12.93 3.77
N MET A 198 -23.50 -13.40 4.34
CA MET A 198 -23.47 -14.34 5.46
C MET A 198 -22.91 -13.63 6.69
N ARG A 199 -23.42 -13.95 7.87
CA ARG A 199 -22.91 -13.47 9.15
C ARG A 199 -22.69 -14.63 10.11
N LYS A 200 -21.70 -14.52 10.99
CA LYS A 200 -21.59 -15.46 12.10
C LYS A 200 -22.81 -15.30 13.03
N ALA A 201 -23.32 -16.41 13.52
CA ALA A 201 -24.34 -16.42 14.55
C ALA A 201 -23.77 -15.80 15.84
N ASP A 202 -24.54 -14.95 16.51
CA ASP A 202 -24.14 -14.33 17.77
C ASP A 202 -24.69 -15.13 18.96
N PRO A 203 -23.82 -15.83 19.73
CA PRO A 203 -24.25 -16.60 20.89
C PRO A 203 -24.89 -15.73 21.97
N THR A 204 -24.53 -14.45 22.07
CA THR A 204 -25.09 -13.52 23.07
C THR A 204 -26.53 -13.15 22.76
N ARG A 205 -26.95 -13.32 21.49
CA ARG A 205 -28.32 -13.12 21.01
C ARG A 205 -29.09 -14.44 20.92
N ASN A 206 -28.54 -15.54 21.43
CA ASN A 206 -29.10 -16.89 21.34
C ASN A 206 -29.40 -17.31 19.90
N GLU A 207 -28.55 -16.89 18.96
CA GLU A 207 -28.63 -17.29 17.58
C GLU A 207 -27.87 -18.59 17.37
N LEU A 208 -28.48 -19.53 16.65
CA LEU A 208 -27.84 -20.78 16.25
C LEU A 208 -27.51 -20.67 14.77
N GLY A 209 -26.28 -21.01 14.38
CA GLY A 209 -25.92 -21.07 12.97
C GLY A 209 -26.66 -22.20 12.26
N ALA A 210 -26.76 -22.07 10.95
CA ALA A 210 -27.47 -23.02 10.08
C ALA A 210 -26.69 -23.34 8.79
N TYR A 211 -25.53 -22.71 8.61
CA TYR A 211 -24.69 -22.86 7.43
C TYR A 211 -23.21 -22.96 7.82
N ARG A 212 -22.46 -23.74 7.04
CA ARG A 212 -21.01 -23.57 6.89
C ARG A 212 -20.76 -22.71 5.65
N VAL A 213 -19.75 -21.85 5.73
CA VAL A 213 -19.28 -21.06 4.58
C VAL A 213 -17.82 -21.39 4.39
N VAL A 214 -17.49 -21.90 3.20
CA VAL A 214 -16.13 -22.26 2.79
C VAL A 214 -15.93 -21.80 1.34
N THR A 215 -14.69 -21.75 0.89
CA THR A 215 -14.40 -21.46 -0.52
C THR A 215 -14.89 -22.60 -1.40
N GLU A 216 -15.25 -22.30 -2.65
CA GLU A 216 -15.67 -23.30 -3.63
C GLU A 216 -14.55 -24.32 -3.92
N GLY A 217 -14.85 -25.62 -3.77
CA GLY A 217 -13.91 -26.72 -4.04
C GLY A 217 -14.40 -28.08 -3.53
N LEU A 218 -13.66 -29.15 -3.81
CA LEU A 218 -13.89 -30.50 -3.29
C LEU A 218 -12.96 -30.82 -2.11
N ASP A 219 -13.25 -31.90 -1.39
CA ASP A 219 -12.30 -32.59 -0.50
C ASP A 219 -11.48 -33.56 -1.36
N ASN A 220 -10.41 -33.06 -1.97
CA ASN A 220 -9.69 -33.78 -3.04
C ASN A 220 -8.89 -34.99 -2.52
N ASP A 221 -8.49 -34.95 -1.25
CA ASP A 221 -7.67 -35.95 -0.56
C ASP A 221 -8.46 -36.79 0.48
N PHE A 222 -9.73 -36.46 0.70
CA PHE A 222 -10.69 -37.17 1.56
C PHE A 222 -10.36 -37.13 3.05
N ASP A 223 -9.78 -36.04 3.52
CA ASP A 223 -9.41 -35.84 4.93
C ASP A 223 -10.56 -35.23 5.77
N GLY A 224 -11.66 -34.85 5.10
CA GLY A 224 -12.85 -34.24 5.70
C GLY A 224 -12.74 -32.72 5.84
N ARG A 225 -11.80 -32.11 5.13
CA ARG A 225 -11.61 -30.66 5.04
C ARG A 225 -11.59 -30.24 3.57
N TRP A 226 -11.76 -28.94 3.31
CA TRP A 226 -11.98 -28.43 1.94
C TRP A 226 -11.11 -27.22 1.68
N ASN A 227 -10.40 -27.26 0.55
CA ASN A 227 -9.48 -26.24 0.09
C ASN A 227 -8.43 -25.86 1.15
N GLU A 228 -7.91 -26.84 1.89
CA GLU A 228 -6.98 -26.58 3.00
C GLU A 228 -5.53 -26.44 2.54
N ASP A 229 -5.20 -26.98 1.38
CA ASP A 229 -3.88 -26.83 0.76
C ASP A 229 -3.96 -26.32 -0.69
N PRO A 230 -4.49 -25.09 -0.90
CA PRO A 230 -4.40 -24.44 -2.19
C PRO A 230 -2.94 -24.08 -2.47
N ALA A 231 -2.64 -23.64 -3.70
CA ALA A 231 -1.28 -23.22 -4.08
C ALA A 231 -0.67 -22.28 -3.02
N GLY A 232 0.19 -22.85 -2.17
CA GLY A 232 0.64 -22.23 -0.93
C GLY A 232 1.53 -21.02 -1.13
N GLY A 233 2.00 -20.47 -0.01
CA GLY A 233 3.05 -19.46 -0.03
C GLY A 233 3.10 -18.58 1.19
N VAL A 234 3.75 -17.44 1.02
CA VAL A 234 3.96 -16.45 2.06
C VAL A 234 3.30 -15.14 1.65
N ASP A 235 2.57 -14.54 2.58
CA ASP A 235 2.07 -13.19 2.44
C ASP A 235 3.26 -12.23 2.65
N VAL A 236 3.67 -11.57 1.57
CA VAL A 236 4.75 -10.59 1.59
C VAL A 236 4.50 -9.50 2.64
N ASN A 237 3.24 -9.14 2.89
CA ASN A 237 2.84 -8.17 3.89
C ASN A 237 2.69 -8.75 5.31
N GLN A 238 3.14 -9.98 5.55
CA GLN A 238 3.27 -10.55 6.90
C GLN A 238 4.67 -11.09 7.19
N ASN A 239 5.57 -10.94 6.22
CA ASN A 239 6.91 -11.51 6.27
C ASN A 239 7.97 -10.54 6.82
N PHE A 240 7.65 -9.27 7.11
CA PHE A 240 8.63 -8.33 7.67
C PHE A 240 8.90 -8.56 9.17
N SER A 241 10.03 -8.06 9.65
CA SER A 241 10.54 -8.42 10.98
C SER A 241 9.86 -7.75 12.18
N PHE A 242 9.08 -6.68 11.97
CA PHE A 242 8.38 -6.04 13.07
C PHE A 242 7.06 -6.75 13.36
N ASN A 243 6.83 -7.12 14.63
CA ASN A 243 5.64 -7.85 15.05
C ASN A 243 5.39 -9.14 14.23
N TYR A 244 6.47 -9.77 13.73
CA TYR A 244 6.40 -11.05 13.04
C TYR A 244 5.85 -12.14 13.97
N GLN A 245 4.94 -12.96 13.46
CA GLN A 245 4.35 -14.08 14.19
C GLN A 245 4.90 -15.39 13.65
N PRO A 246 5.80 -16.08 14.38
CA PRO A 246 6.31 -17.38 13.96
C PRO A 246 5.17 -18.39 13.79
N PHE A 247 5.23 -19.18 12.73
CA PHE A 247 4.28 -20.27 12.44
C PHE A 247 2.83 -19.82 12.19
N ALA A 248 2.57 -18.51 12.06
CA ALA A 248 1.26 -18.04 11.65
C ALA A 248 1.05 -18.31 10.14
N PRO A 249 -0.18 -18.61 9.69
CA PRO A 249 -0.49 -18.77 8.27
C PRO A 249 0.00 -17.57 7.45
N GLY A 250 0.69 -17.83 6.34
CA GLY A 250 1.23 -16.81 5.46
C GLY A 250 2.43 -16.01 6.00
N SER A 251 2.90 -16.24 7.25
CA SER A 251 4.06 -15.50 7.79
C SER A 251 5.39 -15.91 7.14
N GLY A 252 5.49 -17.13 6.63
CA GLY A 252 6.73 -17.73 6.12
C GLY A 252 7.62 -18.31 7.22
N PRO A 253 8.73 -18.98 6.88
CA PRO A 253 9.54 -19.76 7.83
C PRO A 253 10.34 -18.91 8.84
N HIS A 254 10.66 -17.67 8.47
CA HIS A 254 11.32 -16.69 9.34
C HIS A 254 11.12 -15.28 8.76
N PRO A 255 11.38 -14.20 9.53
CA PRO A 255 11.28 -12.85 8.99
C PRO A 255 12.17 -12.63 7.77
N VAL A 256 11.58 -11.98 6.76
CA VAL A 256 12.22 -11.58 5.49
C VAL A 256 12.82 -12.81 4.79
N SER A 257 12.09 -13.93 4.81
CA SER A 257 12.48 -15.18 4.14
C SER A 257 12.26 -15.14 2.65
N GLU A 258 11.30 -14.35 2.18
CA GLU A 258 10.93 -14.31 0.77
C GLU A 258 11.85 -13.41 -0.05
N SER A 259 12.06 -13.78 -1.30
CA SER A 259 12.93 -13.04 -2.23
C SER A 259 12.45 -11.60 -2.45
N GLU A 260 11.14 -11.41 -2.47
CA GLU A 260 10.43 -10.16 -2.65
C GLU A 260 10.65 -9.25 -1.44
N THR A 261 10.32 -9.76 -0.24
CA THR A 261 10.52 -9.07 1.03
C THR A 261 11.99 -8.70 1.23
N ARG A 262 12.91 -9.62 0.91
CA ARG A 262 14.36 -9.42 1.00
C ARG A 262 14.85 -8.32 0.07
N ALA A 263 14.48 -8.39 -1.21
CA ALA A 263 14.88 -7.41 -2.22
C ALA A 263 14.42 -5.99 -1.83
N VAL A 264 13.18 -5.86 -1.36
CA VAL A 264 12.66 -4.58 -0.86
C VAL A 264 13.44 -4.13 0.38
N ALA A 265 13.61 -4.98 1.39
CA ALA A 265 14.32 -4.61 2.61
C ALA A 265 15.77 -4.16 2.33
N ASP A 266 16.51 -4.93 1.52
CA ASP A 266 17.90 -4.66 1.19
C ASP A 266 18.03 -3.34 0.40
N PHE A 267 17.12 -3.08 -0.55
CA PHE A 267 17.07 -1.80 -1.26
C PHE A 267 16.83 -0.63 -0.31
N LEU A 268 15.86 -0.74 0.60
CA LEU A 268 15.53 0.33 1.54
C LEU A 268 16.73 0.61 2.46
N PHE A 269 17.35 -0.41 3.03
CA PHE A 269 18.56 -0.20 3.82
C PHE A 269 19.68 0.41 2.98
N ALA A 270 19.91 -0.02 1.74
CA ALA A 270 20.93 0.56 0.86
C ALA A 270 20.66 2.01 0.42
N ARG A 271 19.43 2.53 0.56
CA ARG A 271 19.01 3.87 0.12
C ARG A 271 18.79 4.81 1.30
N GLU A 272 19.90 5.33 1.83
CA GLU A 272 19.88 6.23 2.98
C GLU A 272 19.05 7.52 2.75
N ASN A 273 18.86 7.95 1.50
CA ASN A 273 18.20 9.20 1.13
C ASN A 273 16.66 9.18 1.18
N ILE A 274 16.04 8.03 1.43
CA ILE A 274 14.58 7.94 1.60
C ILE A 274 14.20 8.62 2.92
N ALA A 275 13.28 9.58 2.87
CA ALA A 275 12.78 10.33 4.01
C ALA A 275 11.43 9.80 4.51
N ALA A 276 10.58 9.37 3.57
CA ALA A 276 9.26 8.85 3.83
C ALA A 276 8.94 7.67 2.91
N VAL A 277 8.07 6.79 3.39
CA VAL A 277 7.54 5.63 2.69
C VAL A 277 6.02 5.75 2.68
N PHE A 278 5.41 5.43 1.55
CA PHE A 278 3.98 5.25 1.40
C PHE A 278 3.72 3.87 0.81
N SER A 279 2.78 3.12 1.39
CA SER A 279 2.32 1.83 0.84
C SER A 279 0.80 1.81 0.69
N PHE A 280 0.34 1.21 -0.40
CA PHE A 280 -1.05 0.79 -0.49
C PHE A 280 -1.27 -0.51 0.30
N SER A 281 -2.12 -0.48 1.32
CA SER A 281 -2.47 -1.66 2.12
C SER A 281 -3.72 -1.38 2.97
N LEU A 282 -4.41 -2.44 3.38
CA LEU A 282 -5.47 -2.39 4.40
C LEU A 282 -4.92 -2.18 5.82
N ASN A 283 -3.64 -2.46 6.07
CA ASN A 283 -2.95 -2.10 7.33
C ASN A 283 -2.57 -0.62 7.31
N GLU A 284 -3.58 0.24 7.28
CA GLU A 284 -3.45 1.65 6.96
C GLU A 284 -3.31 2.56 8.19
N ASN A 285 -2.82 3.79 7.98
CA ASN A 285 -2.63 4.77 9.05
C ASN A 285 -2.93 6.24 8.64
N LEU A 286 -3.66 6.45 7.55
CA LEU A 286 -4.03 7.77 7.05
C LEU A 286 -5.53 8.05 7.19
N LEU A 287 -6.39 7.05 7.09
CA LEU A 287 -7.79 7.11 7.49
C LEU A 287 -7.92 6.91 9.00
N HIS A 288 -7.12 6.02 9.60
CA HIS A 288 -7.04 5.79 11.04
C HIS A 288 -5.61 6.06 11.55
N PRO A 289 -5.26 7.32 11.86
CA PRO A 289 -3.89 7.67 12.23
C PRO A 289 -3.41 6.92 13.47
N TRP A 290 -2.15 6.49 13.45
CA TRP A 290 -1.52 5.91 14.62
C TRP A 290 -1.48 6.94 15.76
N GLU A 291 -2.00 6.53 16.91
CA GLU A 291 -2.05 7.33 18.12
C GLU A 291 -1.25 6.69 19.25
N ASN A 292 -0.82 7.52 20.21
CA ASN A 292 -0.22 7.05 21.45
C ASN A 292 -1.10 7.45 22.64
N HIS A 293 -2.00 6.54 23.03
CA HIS A 293 -2.87 6.74 24.19
C HIS A 293 -2.19 6.37 25.52
N LYS A 294 -1.11 5.57 25.48
CA LYS A 294 -0.50 4.99 26.69
C LYS A 294 0.63 5.85 27.28
N GLY A 295 1.10 6.89 26.59
CA GLY A 295 1.93 7.99 27.13
C GLY A 295 3.30 7.61 27.71
N LYS A 296 3.62 6.34 27.89
CA LYS A 296 4.88 5.85 28.44
C LYS A 296 5.45 4.78 27.52
N VAL A 297 6.53 5.15 26.84
CA VAL A 297 7.47 4.18 26.26
C VAL A 297 8.35 3.73 27.42
N GLU A 298 8.32 2.43 27.73
CA GLU A 298 9.17 1.91 28.79
C GLU A 298 10.63 1.90 28.33
N PRO A 299 11.58 2.40 29.14
CA PRO A 299 12.99 2.28 28.85
C PRO A 299 13.38 0.82 28.61
N HIS A 300 14.24 0.56 27.62
CA HIS A 300 14.77 -0.76 27.28
C HIS A 300 13.78 -1.79 26.73
N LYS A 301 12.50 -1.45 26.55
CA LYS A 301 11.56 -2.29 25.78
C LYS A 301 11.55 -1.90 24.30
N PRO A 302 11.27 -2.84 23.39
CA PRO A 302 11.00 -2.52 22.00
C PRO A 302 9.88 -1.48 21.91
N VAL A 303 10.05 -0.48 21.04
CA VAL A 303 9.02 0.52 20.78
C VAL A 303 7.92 -0.16 19.96
N THR A 304 6.74 -0.32 20.55
CA THR A 304 5.58 -0.99 19.90
C THR A 304 4.40 -0.05 19.66
N ALA A 305 4.57 1.24 19.96
CA ALA A 305 3.60 2.28 19.71
C ALA A 305 4.33 3.52 19.17
N VAL A 306 3.66 4.26 18.28
CA VAL A 306 4.18 5.51 17.73
C VAL A 306 4.57 6.48 18.85
N LEU A 307 5.68 7.19 18.70
CA LEU A 307 6.13 8.11 19.74
C LEU A 307 5.24 9.38 19.78
N PRO A 308 5.08 10.04 20.95
CA PRO A 308 4.12 11.14 21.11
C PRO A 308 4.32 12.30 20.13
N GLN A 309 5.55 12.67 19.79
CA GLN A 309 5.80 13.76 18.83
C GLN A 309 5.41 13.34 17.42
N ASP A 310 5.75 12.11 17.04
CA ASP A 310 5.42 11.55 15.73
C ASP A 310 3.89 11.40 15.55
N ALA A 311 3.16 11.00 16.60
CA ALA A 311 1.70 10.87 16.57
C ALA A 311 0.98 12.18 16.16
N ALA A 312 1.53 13.34 16.55
CA ALA A 312 0.98 14.63 16.14
C ALA A 312 1.13 14.86 14.62
N TYR A 313 2.25 14.44 14.03
CA TYR A 313 2.47 14.53 12.58
C TYR A 313 1.59 13.52 11.81
N TYR A 314 1.39 12.31 12.36
CA TYR A 314 0.44 11.34 11.79
C TYR A 314 -0.97 11.90 11.70
N ARG A 315 -1.50 12.50 12.78
CA ARG A 315 -2.80 13.20 12.74
C ARG A 315 -2.82 14.34 11.72
N PHE A 316 -1.77 15.16 11.69
CA PHE A 316 -1.68 16.28 10.73
C PHE A 316 -1.75 15.80 9.28
N ILE A 317 -0.98 14.76 8.93
CA ILE A 317 -0.93 14.21 7.56
C ILE A 317 -2.22 13.46 7.22
N SER A 318 -2.77 12.68 8.15
CA SER A 318 -4.09 12.05 8.02
C SER A 318 -5.17 13.08 7.67
N ASN A 319 -5.20 14.22 8.35
CA ASN A 319 -6.15 15.29 8.04
C ASN A 319 -5.97 15.90 6.64
N GLN A 320 -4.74 16.01 6.15
CA GLN A 320 -4.47 16.46 4.78
C GLN A 320 -4.91 15.40 3.76
N PHE A 321 -4.60 14.13 4.03
CA PHE A 321 -4.99 13.01 3.20
C PHE A 321 -6.50 12.92 3.02
N LYS A 322 -7.26 12.91 4.12
CA LYS A 322 -8.74 12.86 4.11
C LYS A 322 -9.35 14.01 3.31
N LYS A 323 -8.77 15.21 3.38
CA LYS A 323 -9.21 16.38 2.60
C LYS A 323 -8.98 16.18 1.09
N ILE A 324 -7.85 15.60 0.70
CA ILE A 324 -7.50 15.36 -0.71
C ILE A 324 -8.33 14.21 -1.28
N ILE A 325 -8.44 13.10 -0.55
CA ILE A 325 -9.24 11.95 -0.97
C ILE A 325 -10.74 12.28 -0.98
N GLY A 326 -11.18 13.18 -0.10
CA GLY A 326 -12.59 13.60 0.00
C GLY A 326 -13.47 12.58 0.73
N SER A 327 -12.87 11.66 1.49
CA SER A 327 -13.55 10.68 2.31
C SER A 327 -12.75 10.44 3.60
N ALA A 328 -13.46 10.21 4.70
CA ALA A 328 -12.90 9.66 5.93
C ALA A 328 -13.30 8.18 6.13
N ASP A 329 -14.10 7.64 5.20
CA ASP A 329 -14.59 6.27 5.25
C ASP A 329 -13.52 5.32 4.71
N GLY A 330 -13.33 4.21 5.41
CA GLY A 330 -12.46 3.12 5.01
C GLY A 330 -12.74 1.88 5.85
N LEU A 331 -12.14 0.76 5.45
CA LEU A 331 -12.09 -0.44 6.30
C LEU A 331 -11.41 -0.11 7.62
N GLU A 332 -11.93 -0.67 8.72
CA GLU A 332 -11.18 -0.61 9.97
C GLU A 332 -9.90 -1.45 9.78
N PRO A 333 -8.71 -0.88 9.97
CA PRO A 333 -7.49 -1.60 9.73
C PRO A 333 -7.36 -2.71 10.78
N LYS A 334 -7.34 -3.96 10.33
CA LYS A 334 -6.83 -5.05 11.15
C LYS A 334 -5.35 -4.78 11.34
N ARG A 335 -4.86 -4.67 12.58
CA ARG A 335 -3.41 -4.59 12.82
C ARG A 335 -2.79 -5.95 12.46
N GLY A 336 -2.16 -6.01 11.30
CA GLY A 336 -1.48 -7.22 10.82
C GLY A 336 -0.12 -7.40 11.47
N SER A 337 0.29 -8.65 11.67
CA SER A 337 1.66 -8.99 12.06
C SER A 337 2.60 -8.94 10.87
N GLY A 338 3.83 -8.44 11.04
CA GLY A 338 4.86 -8.50 9.99
C GLY A 338 4.59 -7.62 8.75
N ASN A 339 3.75 -6.59 8.88
CA ASN A 339 3.39 -5.73 7.75
C ASN A 339 4.46 -4.70 7.40
N PHE A 340 4.47 -4.32 6.11
CA PHE A 340 5.47 -3.41 5.55
C PHE A 340 5.44 -2.03 6.18
N SER A 341 4.23 -1.47 6.39
CA SER A 341 4.06 -0.10 6.90
C SER A 341 4.63 0.06 8.31
N GLU A 342 4.31 -0.87 9.21
CA GLU A 342 4.86 -0.85 10.57
C GLU A 342 6.37 -1.13 10.57
N TRP A 343 6.85 -2.10 9.80
CA TRP A 343 8.28 -2.36 9.68
C TRP A 343 9.06 -1.14 9.17
N ALA A 344 8.54 -0.42 8.18
CA ALA A 344 9.17 0.77 7.63
C ALA A 344 9.34 1.90 8.67
N TYR A 345 8.40 2.01 9.62
CA TYR A 345 8.54 2.92 10.76
C TYR A 345 9.47 2.33 11.83
N TYR A 346 9.10 1.20 12.44
CA TYR A 346 9.74 0.69 13.65
C TYR A 346 11.16 0.16 13.44
N HIS A 347 11.44 -0.50 12.33
CA HIS A 347 12.75 -1.12 12.07
C HIS A 347 13.59 -0.32 11.07
N TYR A 348 13.00 0.18 9.98
CA TYR A 348 13.72 1.02 9.01
C TYR A 348 13.88 2.48 9.46
N GLY A 349 13.02 2.96 10.37
CA GLY A 349 13.18 4.26 11.04
C GLY A 349 12.78 5.46 10.19
N ARG A 350 11.95 5.28 9.16
CA ARG A 350 11.45 6.39 8.31
C ARG A 350 9.99 6.72 8.60
N TRP A 351 9.56 7.91 8.17
CA TRP A 351 8.12 8.20 8.14
C TRP A 351 7.43 7.15 7.27
N SER A 352 6.41 6.48 7.80
CA SER A 352 5.70 5.42 7.08
C SER A 352 4.21 5.72 7.06
N PHE A 353 3.64 5.86 5.87
CA PHE A 353 2.23 6.16 5.66
C PHE A 353 1.58 5.04 4.85
N SER A 354 0.32 4.73 5.14
CA SER A 354 -0.41 3.67 4.43
C SER A 354 -1.88 4.02 4.26
N ALA A 355 -2.47 3.65 3.13
CA ALA A 355 -3.88 3.81 2.80
C ALA A 355 -4.35 2.71 1.83
N PRO A 356 -5.63 2.29 1.87
CA PRO A 356 -6.18 1.39 0.86
C PRO A 356 -6.24 2.09 -0.50
N ALA A 357 -5.88 1.41 -1.59
CA ALA A 357 -5.92 2.02 -2.92
C ALA A 357 -7.33 2.51 -3.30
N TRP A 358 -8.35 1.78 -2.85
CA TRP A 358 -9.74 2.14 -3.04
C TRP A 358 -10.64 1.53 -1.95
N TRP A 359 -11.75 2.23 -1.67
CA TRP A 359 -12.88 1.72 -0.88
C TRP A 359 -14.18 2.28 -1.48
N PRO A 360 -15.29 1.50 -1.54
CA PRO A 360 -16.56 2.00 -2.05
C PRO A 360 -17.01 3.27 -1.29
N PRO A 361 -17.51 4.29 -2.01
CA PRO A 361 -18.04 5.48 -1.37
C PRO A 361 -19.28 5.15 -0.54
N SER A 362 -19.54 5.93 0.51
CA SER A 362 -20.78 5.83 1.28
C SER A 362 -21.98 6.17 0.40
N MET A 363 -22.85 5.19 0.18
CA MET A 363 -24.13 5.40 -0.53
C MET A 363 -25.14 5.95 0.48
N HIS A 364 -25.77 7.10 0.19
CA HIS A 364 -26.93 7.52 0.96
C HIS A 364 -28.05 6.48 0.78
N SER A 365 -28.51 5.90 1.89
CA SER A 365 -29.62 4.95 1.87
C SER A 365 -30.86 5.61 1.28
N ILE A 366 -31.50 4.95 0.31
CA ILE A 366 -32.81 5.35 -0.23
C ILE A 366 -33.92 5.18 0.83
N ASP A 367 -33.63 4.48 1.92
CA ASP A 367 -34.58 4.20 2.99
C ASP A 367 -34.07 4.68 4.36
N ASP A 368 -34.52 5.88 4.75
CA ASP A 368 -34.24 6.47 6.06
C ASP A 368 -34.89 5.69 7.22
N SER A 369 -35.72 4.67 6.95
CA SER A 369 -36.28 3.79 7.97
C SER A 369 -35.28 2.79 8.56
N ILE A 370 -34.12 2.58 7.92
CA ILE A 370 -33.04 1.69 8.40
C ILE A 370 -32.08 2.41 9.37
N LYS A 371 -32.15 3.75 9.47
CA LYS A 371 -31.26 4.54 10.35
C LYS A 371 -31.40 4.25 11.85
N GLN A 372 -32.41 3.47 12.26
CA GLN A 372 -32.66 3.20 13.67
C GLN A 372 -32.01 1.93 14.24
N VAL A 373 -31.21 1.17 13.50
CA VAL A 373 -30.67 -0.10 14.02
C VAL A 373 -29.17 -0.22 13.75
N VAL A 374 -28.45 -0.40 14.87
CA VAL A 374 -27.05 -0.81 15.07
C VAL A 374 -25.93 0.24 14.83
N THR A 375 -25.53 0.91 15.91
CA THR A 375 -24.18 1.51 16.08
C THR A 375 -23.06 0.45 16.13
N ASP A 376 -23.40 -0.83 16.30
CA ASP A 376 -22.52 -2.01 16.29
C ASP A 376 -22.87 -2.99 15.14
N ASP A 377 -23.08 -2.50 13.91
CA ASP A 377 -23.34 -3.38 12.77
C ASP A 377 -22.04 -4.10 12.32
N PRO A 378 -21.87 -5.41 12.56
CA PRO A 378 -20.64 -6.12 12.21
C PRO A 378 -20.44 -6.29 10.70
N LEU A 379 -21.49 -6.09 9.88
CA LEU A 379 -21.44 -6.21 8.43
C LEU A 379 -21.58 -4.87 7.70
N ARG A 380 -21.39 -3.75 8.41
CA ARG A 380 -21.60 -2.41 7.82
C ARG A 380 -20.81 -2.20 6.54
N GLN A 381 -19.55 -2.62 6.54
CA GLN A 381 -18.61 -2.43 5.43
C GLN A 381 -18.94 -3.36 4.26
N GLU A 382 -19.28 -4.62 4.52
CA GLU A 382 -19.70 -5.61 3.54
C GLU A 382 -21.03 -5.23 2.89
N ARG A 383 -21.98 -4.69 3.66
CA ARG A 383 -23.26 -4.19 3.14
C ARG A 383 -23.07 -2.97 2.26
N GLN A 384 -22.20 -2.04 2.67
CA GLN A 384 -21.83 -0.89 1.85
C GLN A 384 -21.20 -1.34 0.52
N LEU A 385 -20.26 -2.29 0.57
CA LEU A 385 -19.63 -2.85 -0.62
C LEU A 385 -20.65 -3.56 -1.51
N LEU A 386 -21.54 -4.38 -0.94
CA LEU A 386 -22.58 -5.07 -1.69
C LEU A 386 -23.53 -4.07 -2.36
N GLN A 387 -24.03 -3.07 -1.62
CA GLN A 387 -24.93 -2.06 -2.13
C GLN A 387 -24.30 -1.29 -3.31
N TRP A 388 -23.05 -0.86 -3.14
CA TRP A 388 -22.32 -0.17 -4.20
C TRP A 388 -22.08 -1.10 -5.41
N THR A 389 -21.72 -2.36 -5.18
CA THR A 389 -21.48 -3.36 -6.22
C THR A 389 -22.74 -3.61 -7.03
N MET A 390 -23.88 -3.79 -6.36
CA MET A 390 -25.17 -4.02 -7.03
C MET A 390 -25.62 -2.80 -7.84
N ALA A 391 -25.32 -1.59 -7.37
CA ALA A 391 -25.65 -0.36 -8.09
C ALA A 391 -24.72 -0.08 -9.29
N SER A 392 -23.43 -0.41 -9.17
CA SER A 392 -22.40 0.06 -10.10
C SER A 392 -21.90 -1.03 -11.05
N ARG A 393 -21.77 -2.27 -10.58
CA ARG A 393 -21.24 -3.40 -11.35
C ARG A 393 -21.81 -4.73 -10.81
N PRO A 394 -23.11 -5.01 -11.02
CA PRO A 394 -23.76 -6.19 -10.43
C PRO A 394 -23.11 -7.52 -10.85
N ALA A 395 -22.47 -7.58 -12.02
CA ALA A 395 -21.72 -8.76 -12.47
C ALA A 395 -20.50 -9.12 -11.60
N ALA A 396 -20.07 -8.24 -10.68
CA ALA A 396 -19.01 -8.54 -9.70
C ALA A 396 -19.51 -9.33 -8.47
N PHE A 397 -20.76 -9.74 -8.47
CA PHE A 397 -21.31 -10.66 -7.50
C PHE A 397 -21.97 -11.82 -8.24
N VAL A 398 -21.56 -13.05 -7.89
CA VAL A 398 -22.18 -14.28 -8.38
C VAL A 398 -23.36 -14.59 -7.47
N GLU A 399 -24.56 -14.66 -8.07
CA GLU A 399 -25.77 -14.98 -7.31
C GLU A 399 -25.72 -16.42 -6.81
N TRP A 400 -26.14 -16.61 -5.55
CA TRP A 400 -26.20 -17.91 -4.90
C TRP A 400 -27.05 -18.89 -5.72
N THR A 401 -26.39 -19.91 -6.27
CA THR A 401 -27.01 -20.92 -7.13
C THR A 401 -26.83 -22.30 -6.51
N GLU A 402 -27.92 -23.04 -6.37
CA GLU A 402 -27.91 -24.39 -5.82
C GLU A 402 -27.21 -25.37 -6.76
N ILE A 403 -26.30 -26.17 -6.21
CA ILE A 403 -25.58 -27.21 -6.95
C ILE A 403 -25.69 -28.57 -6.24
N ARG A 404 -25.41 -29.64 -6.99
CA ARG A 404 -25.24 -30.98 -6.41
C ARG A 404 -23.76 -31.20 -6.13
N HIS A 405 -23.38 -31.02 -4.88
CA HIS A 405 -22.00 -31.21 -4.44
C HIS A 405 -21.69 -32.69 -4.20
N PRO A 406 -20.60 -33.26 -4.76
CA PRO A 406 -20.23 -34.66 -4.56
C PRO A 406 -20.05 -35.05 -3.08
N ASP A 407 -19.37 -34.20 -2.30
CA ASP A 407 -19.07 -34.48 -0.88
C ASP A 407 -20.27 -34.23 0.05
N PHE A 408 -21.29 -33.51 -0.43
CA PHE A 408 -22.49 -33.17 0.36
C PHE A 408 -23.78 -33.60 -0.35
N PRO A 409 -23.96 -34.90 -0.65
CA PRO A 409 -25.05 -35.37 -1.51
C PRO A 409 -26.44 -35.21 -0.89
N GLU A 410 -26.53 -35.11 0.44
CA GLU A 410 -27.78 -34.97 1.19
C GLU A 410 -28.03 -33.55 1.72
N GLN A 411 -27.07 -32.63 1.54
CA GLN A 411 -27.18 -31.27 2.03
C GLN A 411 -27.46 -30.30 0.88
N LYS A 412 -28.11 -29.18 1.21
CA LYS A 412 -28.28 -28.09 0.26
C LYS A 412 -26.98 -27.28 0.21
N VAL A 413 -26.37 -27.21 -0.97
CA VAL A 413 -25.16 -26.42 -1.24
C VAL A 413 -25.47 -25.36 -2.28
N GLU A 414 -25.12 -24.11 -1.99
CA GLU A 414 -25.22 -23.00 -2.93
C GLU A 414 -23.85 -22.35 -3.13
N ILE A 415 -23.50 -22.02 -4.37
CA ILE A 415 -22.27 -21.30 -4.74
C ILE A 415 -22.60 -19.86 -5.10
N GLY A 416 -21.83 -18.91 -4.58
CA GLY A 416 -21.97 -17.49 -4.89
C GLY A 416 -21.11 -16.59 -4.00
N GLY A 417 -21.28 -15.29 -4.17
CA GLY A 417 -20.53 -14.28 -3.41
C GLY A 417 -19.85 -13.25 -4.31
N PHE A 418 -18.96 -12.46 -3.73
CA PHE A 418 -18.16 -11.52 -4.52
C PHE A 418 -17.21 -12.28 -5.43
N ALA A 419 -17.16 -11.87 -6.69
CA ALA A 419 -16.20 -12.42 -7.63
C ALA A 419 -14.76 -12.02 -7.22
N PRO A 420 -13.76 -12.91 -7.39
CA PRO A 420 -12.37 -12.64 -7.07
C PRO A 420 -11.82 -11.36 -7.69
N GLY A 421 -11.00 -10.64 -6.95
CA GLY A 421 -10.39 -9.37 -7.32
C GLY A 421 -11.38 -8.20 -7.36
N MET A 422 -12.68 -8.41 -7.20
CA MET A 422 -13.66 -7.35 -7.43
C MET A 422 -13.93 -6.47 -6.19
N THR A 423 -13.53 -6.93 -5.01
CA THR A 423 -13.77 -6.24 -3.73
C THR A 423 -12.81 -5.07 -3.49
N LYS A 424 -11.59 -5.15 -4.04
CA LYS A 424 -10.55 -4.11 -3.94
C LYS A 424 -10.34 -3.32 -5.23
N ASN A 425 -10.80 -3.84 -6.37
CA ASN A 425 -10.55 -3.25 -7.68
C ASN A 425 -11.81 -2.66 -8.31
N PRO A 426 -11.99 -1.32 -8.29
CA PRO A 426 -13.13 -0.65 -8.91
C PRO A 426 -13.08 -0.72 -10.45
N PRO A 427 -14.12 -0.29 -11.16
CA PRO A 427 -14.05 -0.06 -12.60
C PRO A 427 -12.90 0.88 -12.97
N VAL A 428 -12.25 0.63 -14.11
CA VAL A 428 -11.08 1.39 -14.61
C VAL A 428 -11.35 2.88 -14.75
N ASP A 429 -12.60 3.28 -15.02
CA ASP A 429 -13.01 4.67 -15.10
C ASP A 429 -12.80 5.43 -13.78
N SER A 430 -12.86 4.73 -12.65
CA SER A 430 -12.60 5.30 -11.32
C SER A 430 -11.11 5.60 -11.09
N LEU A 431 -10.20 4.90 -11.79
CA LEU A 431 -8.76 5.00 -11.58
C LEU A 431 -8.19 6.37 -11.93
N THR A 432 -8.81 7.10 -12.88
CA THR A 432 -8.34 8.43 -13.27
C THR A 432 -8.45 9.42 -12.11
N ILE A 433 -9.65 9.51 -11.50
CA ILE A 433 -9.88 10.42 -10.36
C ILE A 433 -9.07 9.97 -9.14
N LEU A 434 -8.98 8.66 -8.89
CA LEU A 434 -8.15 8.14 -7.80
C LEU A 434 -6.67 8.48 -7.99
N ALA A 435 -6.13 8.32 -9.20
CA ALA A 435 -4.74 8.64 -9.52
C ALA A 435 -4.45 10.14 -9.38
N GLU A 436 -5.39 11.01 -9.76
CA GLU A 436 -5.28 12.45 -9.54
C GLU A 436 -5.22 12.79 -8.04
N LYS A 437 -6.10 12.21 -7.23
CA LYS A 437 -6.14 12.43 -5.77
C LYS A 437 -4.88 11.92 -5.08
N TYR A 438 -4.47 10.68 -5.35
CA TYR A 438 -3.25 10.10 -4.79
C TYR A 438 -2.01 10.84 -5.26
N GLY A 439 -1.93 11.19 -6.55
CA GLY A 439 -0.85 12.00 -7.10
C GLY A 439 -0.74 13.36 -6.40
N ALA A 440 -1.86 14.06 -6.19
CA ALA A 440 -1.90 15.30 -5.43
C ALA A 440 -1.39 15.12 -4.00
N PHE A 441 -1.76 14.02 -3.33
CA PHE A 441 -1.22 13.69 -2.01
C PHE A 441 0.28 13.42 -2.02
N PHE A 442 0.81 12.69 -3.01
CA PHE A 442 2.24 12.42 -3.12
C PHE A 442 3.06 13.69 -3.36
N TYR A 443 2.57 14.60 -4.21
CA TYR A 443 3.18 15.93 -4.39
C TYR A 443 3.09 16.77 -3.12
N GLN A 444 1.97 16.70 -2.39
CA GLN A 444 1.83 17.38 -1.10
C GLN A 444 2.83 16.82 -0.07
N LEU A 445 2.99 15.50 0.01
CA LEU A 445 3.96 14.86 0.89
C LEU A 445 5.39 15.30 0.57
N ALA A 446 5.76 15.36 -0.72
CA ALA A 446 7.05 15.89 -1.17
C ALA A 446 7.27 17.36 -0.79
N ASN A 447 6.21 18.16 -0.68
CA ASN A 447 6.28 19.54 -0.22
C ASN A 447 6.39 19.69 1.29
N LEU A 448 5.90 18.71 2.05
CA LEU A 448 6.02 18.65 3.51
C LEU A 448 7.42 18.24 3.98
N LEU A 449 8.19 17.54 3.14
CA LEU A 449 9.56 17.13 3.46
C LEU A 449 10.43 18.31 3.96
N PRO A 450 11.38 18.04 4.87
CA PRO A 450 12.27 19.06 5.41
C PRO A 450 13.09 19.73 4.31
N ARG A 451 13.31 21.04 4.44
CA ARG A 451 14.15 21.83 3.54
C ARG A 451 15.05 22.74 4.35
N ILE A 452 16.35 22.59 4.20
CA ILE A 452 17.30 23.40 4.97
C ILE A 452 17.64 24.68 4.23
N ASN A 453 17.62 25.79 4.96
CA ASN A 453 18.27 27.03 4.57
C ASN A 453 19.40 27.31 5.56
N LEU A 454 20.57 27.67 5.04
CA LEU A 454 21.76 27.96 5.82
C LEU A 454 22.08 29.45 5.71
N TYR A 455 22.12 30.14 6.86
CA TYR A 455 22.48 31.56 6.93
C TYR A 455 23.80 31.70 7.67
N LEU A 456 24.82 32.26 7.03
CA LEU A 456 26.15 32.45 7.59
C LEU A 456 26.39 33.91 7.96
N LYS A 457 27.01 34.14 9.12
CA LYS A 457 27.50 35.44 9.58
C LYS A 457 28.96 35.30 10.02
N VAL A 458 29.79 36.25 9.62
CA VAL A 458 31.20 36.33 10.00
C VAL A 458 31.44 37.58 10.84
N GLU A 459 32.14 37.41 11.95
CA GLU A 459 32.53 38.49 12.86
C GLU A 459 34.04 38.40 13.12
N SER A 460 34.79 39.46 12.80
CA SER A 460 36.21 39.54 13.13
C SER A 460 36.39 39.80 14.64
N LEU A 461 37.25 39.00 15.27
CA LEU A 461 37.63 39.13 16.69
C LEU A 461 39.05 39.73 16.84
N GLY A 462 39.68 40.14 15.74
CA GLY A 462 41.07 40.61 15.71
C GLY A 462 42.08 39.48 15.54
N GLN A 463 43.35 39.83 15.28
CA GLN A 463 44.46 38.87 15.10
C GLN A 463 44.20 37.74 14.08
N GLN A 464 43.46 38.05 13.01
CA GLN A 464 43.05 37.07 11.97
C GLN A 464 42.18 35.93 12.51
N VAL A 465 41.48 36.16 13.63
CA VAL A 465 40.49 35.25 14.20
C VAL A 465 39.09 35.74 13.89
N PHE A 466 38.24 34.83 13.41
CA PHE A 466 36.87 35.10 13.02
C PHE A 466 35.92 34.13 13.71
N ARG A 467 34.78 34.64 14.14
CA ARG A 467 33.63 33.82 14.52
C ARG A 467 32.75 33.61 13.30
N ILE A 468 32.53 32.35 12.95
CA ILE A 468 31.56 31.94 11.93
C ILE A 468 30.32 31.46 12.66
N SER A 469 29.19 32.14 12.48
CA SER A 469 27.90 31.75 13.04
C SER A 469 26.99 31.25 11.92
N ALA A 470 26.43 30.05 12.07
CA ALA A 470 25.47 29.46 11.17
C ALA A 470 24.10 29.34 11.83
N THR A 471 23.07 29.86 11.17
CA THR A 471 21.67 29.59 11.50
C THR A 471 21.11 28.62 10.47
N ILE A 472 20.68 27.45 10.95
CA ILE A 472 20.19 26.35 10.12
C ILE A 472 18.69 26.27 10.33
N LYS A 473 17.91 26.62 9.31
CA LYS A 473 16.45 26.68 9.38
C LYS A 473 15.82 25.56 8.57
N ASN A 474 14.87 24.84 9.16
CA ASN A 474 14.00 23.94 8.41
C ASN A 474 12.78 24.72 7.89
N CYS A 475 12.75 24.97 6.59
CA CYS A 475 11.65 25.62 5.87
C CYS A 475 10.59 24.63 5.36
N GLY A 476 10.71 23.34 5.68
CA GLY A 476 9.68 22.33 5.49
C GLY A 476 8.73 22.24 6.69
N SER A 477 7.74 21.35 6.58
CA SER A 477 6.73 21.14 7.64
C SER A 477 7.06 19.95 8.53
N LEU A 478 7.58 18.88 7.96
CA LEU A 478 8.09 17.73 8.71
C LEU A 478 9.42 18.09 9.37
N PRO A 479 9.71 17.51 10.55
CA PRO A 479 11.02 17.64 11.15
C PRO A 479 12.06 16.93 10.27
N THR A 480 13.32 17.30 10.41
CA THR A 480 14.42 16.71 9.63
C THR A 480 14.58 15.20 9.84
N THR A 481 14.05 14.67 10.94
CA THR A 481 13.99 13.24 11.27
C THR A 481 12.83 13.02 12.24
N SER A 482 12.14 11.88 12.16
CA SER A 482 11.12 11.49 13.16
C SER A 482 11.74 11.29 14.55
N GLU A 483 10.92 11.34 15.60
CA GLU A 483 11.35 11.04 16.96
C GLU A 483 11.94 9.63 17.05
N LEU A 484 11.30 8.64 16.41
CA LEU A 484 11.82 7.29 16.35
C LEU A 484 13.12 7.23 15.54
N GLY A 485 13.18 7.92 14.41
CA GLY A 485 14.36 7.95 13.55
C GLY A 485 15.59 8.53 14.27
N GLN A 486 15.41 9.45 15.21
CA GLN A 486 16.52 9.97 16.04
C GLN A 486 17.14 8.93 16.99
N GLN A 487 16.38 7.88 17.33
CA GLN A 487 16.82 6.76 18.17
C GLN A 487 17.47 5.64 17.34
N SER A 488 17.19 5.59 16.04
CA SER A 488 17.79 4.62 15.13
C SER A 488 19.29 4.87 14.93
N GLN A 489 20.07 3.78 14.95
CA GLN A 489 21.49 3.82 14.59
C GLN A 489 21.71 3.86 13.07
N TRP A 490 20.70 3.51 12.28
CA TRP A 490 20.76 3.48 10.82
C TRP A 490 20.43 4.83 10.18
N VAL A 491 19.48 5.56 10.76
CA VAL A 491 19.05 6.85 10.22
C VAL A 491 20.18 7.89 10.39
N ARG A 492 20.69 8.40 9.27
CA ARG A 492 21.72 9.44 9.29
C ARG A 492 21.17 10.76 9.85
N LYS A 493 21.69 11.15 11.00
CA LYS A 493 21.37 12.44 11.64
C LYS A 493 21.85 13.60 10.78
N LEU A 494 21.13 14.72 10.89
CA LEU A 494 21.55 15.99 10.31
C LEU A 494 22.93 16.36 10.86
N LYS A 495 23.87 16.74 9.99
CA LYS A 495 25.22 17.15 10.40
C LYS A 495 25.59 18.50 9.82
N THR A 496 26.43 19.22 10.54
CA THR A 496 27.20 20.35 10.01
C THR A 496 28.62 19.90 9.75
N GLU A 497 29.23 20.42 8.67
CA GLU A 497 30.64 20.27 8.34
C GLU A 497 31.22 21.64 8.02
N LEU A 498 32.27 22.02 8.75
CA LEU A 498 33.11 23.17 8.42
C LEU A 498 34.30 22.69 7.60
N ILE A 499 34.40 23.16 6.35
CA ILE A 499 35.48 22.83 5.43
C ILE A 499 36.45 24.01 5.40
N LEU A 500 37.67 23.76 5.85
CA LEU A 500 38.75 24.74 5.93
C LEU A 500 39.78 24.48 4.83
N ASP A 501 40.36 25.55 4.31
CA ASP A 501 41.52 25.50 3.43
C ASP A 501 42.83 25.26 4.19
N HIS A 502 43.89 24.90 3.46
CA HIS A 502 45.19 24.51 4.01
C HIS A 502 45.88 25.57 4.89
N ASP A 503 45.53 26.85 4.74
CA ASP A 503 46.09 27.96 5.51
C ASP A 503 45.15 28.47 6.62
N GLN A 504 44.05 27.76 6.87
CA GLN A 504 43.07 28.07 7.91
C GLN A 504 43.17 27.07 9.06
N LYS A 505 42.89 27.54 10.28
CA LYS A 505 42.94 26.72 11.50
C LYS A 505 41.69 26.89 12.34
N MET A 506 41.05 25.79 12.71
CA MET A 506 39.99 25.80 13.71
C MET A 506 40.57 26.06 15.09
N ILE A 507 40.13 27.14 15.75
CA ILE A 507 40.51 27.47 17.13
C ILE A 507 39.52 26.84 18.11
N SER A 508 38.22 26.91 17.81
CA SER A 508 37.15 26.37 18.66
C SER A 508 35.96 25.90 17.83
N GLY A 509 35.24 24.91 18.37
CA GLY A 509 34.18 24.17 17.68
C GLY A 509 34.67 22.81 17.20
N THR A 510 33.82 22.11 16.47
CA THR A 510 34.16 20.82 15.85
C THR A 510 33.97 20.90 14.34
N ARG A 511 34.81 20.16 13.60
CA ARG A 511 34.64 20.04 12.14
C ARG A 511 33.28 19.45 11.79
N PHE A 512 32.87 18.41 12.52
CA PHE A 512 31.58 17.77 12.37
C PHE A 512 30.77 17.91 13.65
N SER A 513 29.54 18.39 13.54
CA SER A 513 28.56 18.34 14.64
C SER A 513 27.28 17.66 14.17
N LEU A 514 26.82 16.67 14.93
CA LEU A 514 25.49 16.10 14.76
C LEU A 514 24.47 17.01 15.42
N LEU A 515 23.37 17.27 14.72
CA LEU A 515 22.27 18.08 15.20
C LEU A 515 21.10 17.18 15.59
N SER A 516 20.37 17.59 16.62
CA SER A 516 19.04 17.06 16.91
C SER A 516 18.09 17.40 15.76
N ALA A 517 16.94 16.71 15.67
CA ALA A 517 15.97 17.03 14.64
C ALA A 517 15.48 18.48 14.76
N ILE A 518 15.45 19.20 13.65
CA ILE A 518 14.93 20.57 13.58
C ILE A 518 13.47 20.46 13.13
N ALA A 519 12.55 20.83 14.02
CA ALA A 519 11.12 20.88 13.71
C ALA A 519 10.81 21.81 12.52
N GLY A 520 9.68 21.58 11.84
CA GLY A 520 9.24 22.44 10.74
C GLY A 520 9.12 23.90 11.17
N GLY A 521 9.62 24.82 10.34
CA GLY A 521 9.66 26.26 10.61
C GLY A 521 10.68 26.72 11.67
N SER A 522 11.33 25.79 12.38
CA SER A 522 12.28 26.09 13.45
C SER A 522 13.71 26.22 12.91
N ALA A 523 14.61 26.75 13.75
CA ALA A 523 16.02 26.90 13.42
C ALA A 523 16.92 26.54 14.60
N GLN A 524 18.16 26.11 14.29
CA GLN A 524 19.21 25.89 15.27
C GLN A 524 20.44 26.71 14.90
N ALA A 525 21.09 27.31 15.91
CA ALA A 525 22.32 28.08 15.74
C ALA A 525 23.55 27.22 16.07
N HIS A 526 24.63 27.45 15.33
CA HIS A 526 25.93 26.82 15.57
C HIS A 526 27.04 27.84 15.31
N SER A 527 28.18 27.73 15.98
CA SER A 527 29.30 28.66 15.77
C SER A 527 30.67 28.01 15.90
N TRP A 528 31.63 28.57 15.19
CA TRP A 528 33.04 28.18 15.18
C TRP A 528 33.93 29.39 15.36
N LEU A 529 35.13 29.18 15.89
CA LEU A 529 36.22 30.15 15.82
C LEU A 529 37.29 29.62 14.87
N VAL A 530 37.64 30.43 13.88
CA VAL A 530 38.62 30.07 12.84
C VAL A 530 39.67 31.16 12.74
N GLN A 531 40.93 30.75 12.60
CA GLN A 531 42.03 31.61 12.21
C GLN A 531 42.27 31.48 10.71
N GLY A 532 42.38 32.60 9.99
CA GLY A 532 42.64 32.59 8.56
C GLY A 532 42.90 33.99 8.01
N LYS A 533 43.39 34.11 6.79
CA LYS A 533 43.65 35.42 6.18
C LYS A 533 42.33 36.12 5.83
N ILE A 534 42.30 37.44 6.02
CA ILE A 534 41.21 38.29 5.52
C ILE A 534 41.11 38.09 3.99
N GLY A 535 39.90 37.91 3.49
CA GLY A 535 39.62 37.62 2.08
C GLY A 535 39.60 36.13 1.72
N SER A 536 40.03 35.23 2.60
CA SER A 536 39.92 33.78 2.36
C SER A 536 38.48 33.29 2.54
N GLU A 537 38.12 32.22 1.83
CA GLU A 537 36.79 31.63 1.81
C GLU A 537 36.70 30.45 2.79
N ILE A 538 35.57 30.32 3.47
CA ILE A 538 35.23 29.16 4.30
C ILE A 538 33.95 28.56 3.76
N THR A 539 33.90 27.23 3.67
CA THR A 539 32.71 26.51 3.24
C THR A 539 32.04 25.81 4.42
N VAL A 540 30.72 26.00 4.57
CA VAL A 540 29.90 25.28 5.55
C VAL A 540 28.90 24.41 4.79
N ARG A 541 28.93 23.11 5.05
CA ARG A 541 27.98 22.15 4.50
C ARG A 541 27.06 21.64 5.62
N VAL A 542 25.76 21.60 5.38
CA VAL A 542 24.77 21.09 6.33
C VAL A 542 23.82 20.16 5.62
N GLY A 543 23.51 19.02 6.22
CA GLY A 543 22.53 18.09 5.66
C GLY A 543 22.62 16.67 6.19
N SER A 544 21.75 15.83 5.64
CA SER A 544 21.79 14.38 5.73
C SER A 544 21.11 13.81 4.48
N PRO A 545 21.35 12.54 4.11
CA PRO A 545 20.74 11.98 2.90
C PRO A 545 19.20 12.13 2.84
N PRO A 546 18.41 11.88 3.91
CA PRO A 546 16.95 12.07 3.88
C PRO A 546 16.48 13.52 3.75
N VAL A 547 17.37 14.50 3.98
CA VAL A 547 17.04 15.93 3.95
C VAL A 547 17.63 16.62 2.71
N GLY A 548 18.68 16.04 2.15
CA GLY A 548 19.59 16.68 1.20
C GLY A 548 20.67 17.49 1.90
N PHE A 549 21.63 17.99 1.10
CA PHE A 549 22.74 18.81 1.57
C PHE A 549 22.68 20.22 0.99
N VAL A 550 22.97 21.21 1.83
CA VAL A 550 23.15 22.61 1.47
C VAL A 550 24.58 22.99 1.78
N THR A 551 25.23 23.70 0.86
CA THR A 551 26.61 24.16 1.02
C THR A 551 26.64 25.65 0.76
N GLU A 552 27.10 26.41 1.74
CA GLU A 552 27.26 27.86 1.64
C GLU A 552 28.72 28.24 1.86
N LYS A 553 29.13 29.29 1.17
CA LYS A 553 30.49 29.83 1.22
C LYS A 553 30.46 31.24 1.80
N VAL A 554 31.44 31.55 2.64
CA VAL A 554 31.55 32.87 3.25
C VAL A 554 33.00 33.34 3.30
N ILE A 555 33.20 34.63 3.04
CA ILE A 555 34.52 35.26 3.03
C ILE A 555 34.82 35.82 4.42
N LEU A 556 36.04 35.59 4.90
CA LEU A 556 36.57 36.20 6.12
C LEU A 556 36.79 37.71 5.90
N LYS A 557 36.00 38.55 6.58
CA LYS A 557 36.01 40.01 6.40
C LYS A 557 36.56 40.73 7.63
#